data_AF-A0A0R0CQF7-F1
#
_entry.id   AF-A0A0R0CQF7-F1
#
_cell.length_a   1.000
_cell.length_b   1.000
_cell.length_c   1.000
_cell.angle_alpha   90.00
_cell.angle_beta   90.00
_cell.angle_gamma   90.00
#
_symmetry.space_group_name_H-M   'P 1'
#
loop_
_entity.id
_entity.type
_entity.pdbx_description
1 polymer ?
#
loop_
_entity_poly.entity_id
_entity_poly.type
_entity_poly.pdbx_seq_one_letter_code
_entity_poly.pdbx_strand_id
1 'polypeptide(L)'
;MSISARSARGLGIALLLSMWLPMDGWAQSCNTLVPVQNPSFAGGTNSSPLNLPPYWAVTTTVLGSQAVNGWVYADANAYISGDFAPNTVAGRAVRTTGYNTLQQTVQGGVGGGSVIQFQLRWINGNGVVGGGNTAELGVYYAGVLYATFFTTPYAAVNYTKPTPTATGGAVIATSPAWSSFPDVTVAPGLDYSTVSITLPAGVPASGQLVFVARRNQPAGTLDPGSQTDDYQVFNPQILSPTLCLLKQSNVASGSFAFTVGNADTDLGTTGTQTAATITTTSPGVPVAFDAWPDNAASGFDASAGVEPLLVTDPALAVSVVESPAQDPGFRLAQANCSGGGTATVDTATNTATITGITAAAAPTICTLVNDYFVDMAIEKTSNPPGPVTPGTALQYTLQITNNGPGSVTGTVVTDTPDTGLDCPASNPVAITGDGIPAGGPYTIANLTGAGIVMGTLAATQSASLTYTCTVE
;
A
#
# COMPACT_ATOMS: atom_id res chain seq x y z
N MET A 1 43.32 -34.14 6.73
CA MET A 1 43.57 -32.69 6.63
C MET A 1 42.27 -31.97 6.96
N SER A 2 42.19 -31.35 8.14
CA SER A 2 40.98 -30.62 8.58
C SER A 2 40.97 -29.27 7.89
N ILE A 3 40.16 -29.11 6.85
CA ILE A 3 40.01 -27.83 6.13
C ILE A 3 38.90 -27.03 6.82
N SER A 4 39.31 -26.02 7.58
CA SER A 4 38.42 -24.96 8.06
C SER A 4 38.36 -23.88 6.99
N ALA A 5 37.38 -23.93 6.10
CA ALA A 5 36.93 -22.74 5.39
C ALA A 5 36.26 -21.82 6.41
N ARG A 6 36.97 -20.79 6.89
CA ARG A 6 36.31 -19.66 7.53
C ARG A 6 35.60 -18.88 6.43
N SER A 7 34.37 -19.29 6.12
CA SER A 7 33.37 -18.31 5.72
C SER A 7 33.31 -17.26 6.84
N ALA A 8 33.07 -16.00 6.48
CA ALA A 8 32.64 -15.01 7.43
C ALA A 8 31.32 -15.47 8.07
N ARG A 9 31.41 -16.36 9.06
CA ARG A 9 30.36 -16.56 10.05
C ARG A 9 30.35 -15.27 10.86
N GLY A 10 29.34 -14.44 10.61
CA GLY A 10 28.91 -13.47 11.61
C GLY A 10 28.82 -14.20 12.95
N LEU A 11 29.65 -13.78 13.90
CA LEU A 11 29.66 -14.28 15.26
C LEU A 11 28.40 -13.72 15.96
N GLY A 12 27.25 -14.30 15.64
CA GLY A 12 26.01 -14.08 16.39
C GLY A 12 25.86 -15.20 17.40
N ILE A 13 26.30 -14.95 18.63
CA ILE A 13 25.97 -15.77 19.79
C ILE A 13 24.44 -15.83 19.87
N ALA A 14 23.85 -16.98 19.55
CA ALA A 14 22.48 -17.31 19.88
C ALA A 14 22.38 -17.53 21.39
N LEU A 15 22.33 -16.44 22.15
CA LEU A 15 21.64 -16.45 23.43
C LEU A 15 20.15 -16.31 23.08
N LEU A 16 19.42 -17.43 23.15
CA LEU A 16 17.96 -17.40 23.17
C LEU A 16 17.52 -16.66 24.44
N LEU A 17 17.38 -15.34 24.31
CA LEU A 17 16.46 -14.55 25.11
C LEU A 17 15.41 -14.05 24.13
N SER A 18 14.31 -14.79 24.03
CA SER A 18 13.10 -14.35 23.35
C SER A 18 12.51 -13.16 24.12
N MET A 19 13.05 -11.97 23.88
CA MET A 19 12.33 -10.72 24.06
C MET A 19 11.83 -10.32 22.67
N TRP A 20 10.57 -10.66 22.40
CA TRP A 20 9.76 -9.91 21.45
C TRP A 20 9.71 -8.46 21.94
N LEU A 21 10.62 -7.63 21.45
CA LEU A 21 10.43 -6.19 21.46
C LEU A 21 9.76 -5.86 20.12
N PRO A 22 8.59 -5.21 20.11
CA PRO A 22 7.99 -4.76 18.86
C PRO A 22 8.98 -3.83 18.16
N MET A 23 9.30 -4.12 16.90
CA MET A 23 10.11 -3.26 16.04
C MET A 23 9.28 -2.04 15.61
N ASP A 24 8.82 -1.25 16.57
CA ASP A 24 8.15 0.03 16.33
C ASP A 24 9.24 1.10 16.22
N GLY A 25 9.64 1.46 14.99
CA GLY A 25 10.45 2.67 14.81
C GLY A 25 11.19 2.87 13.49
N TRP A 26 11.23 1.88 12.58
CA TRP A 26 12.03 1.99 11.35
C TRP A 26 11.28 1.63 10.06
N ALA A 27 9.97 1.38 10.13
CA ALA A 27 9.18 1.43 8.91
C ALA A 27 9.13 2.89 8.47
N GLN A 28 9.67 3.21 7.29
CA GLN A 28 9.27 4.43 6.58
C GLN A 28 7.75 4.51 6.65
N SER A 29 7.21 5.56 7.25
CA SER A 29 5.79 5.65 7.55
C SER A 29 5.03 5.67 6.24
N CYS A 30 4.36 4.56 5.94
CA CYS A 30 3.49 4.47 4.79
C CYS A 30 2.26 5.33 5.07
N ASN A 31 2.01 6.29 4.20
CA ASN A 31 0.90 7.19 4.36
C ASN A 31 -0.41 6.44 4.17
N THR A 32 -1.42 6.82 4.95
CA THR A 32 -2.78 6.39 4.67
C THR A 32 -3.20 6.98 3.33
N LEU A 33 -3.71 6.17 2.41
CA LEU A 33 -4.31 6.71 1.19
C LEU A 33 -5.59 7.44 1.59
N VAL A 34 -5.67 8.73 1.26
CA VAL A 34 -6.84 9.57 1.54
C VAL A 34 -7.42 10.04 0.20
N PRO A 35 -8.24 9.21 -0.50
CA PRO A 35 -8.87 9.59 -1.77
C PRO A 35 -9.76 10.83 -1.65
N VAL A 36 -10.28 11.06 -0.44
CA VAL A 36 -11.10 12.21 -0.05
C VAL A 36 -10.26 13.10 0.85
N GLN A 37 -9.43 13.97 0.27
CA GLN A 37 -8.66 14.93 1.06
C GLN A 37 -9.56 16.09 1.52
N ASN A 38 -9.38 16.47 2.80
CA ASN A 38 -9.93 17.63 3.50
C ASN A 38 -10.73 18.58 2.60
N PRO A 39 -12.04 18.36 2.44
CA PRO A 39 -12.79 18.91 1.31
C PRO A 39 -12.88 20.43 1.38
N SER A 40 -12.09 21.12 0.55
CA SER A 40 -12.21 22.56 0.37
C SER A 40 -13.38 22.85 -0.59
N PHE A 41 -14.58 22.92 -0.02
CA PHE A 41 -15.78 23.31 -0.75
C PHE A 41 -15.72 24.83 -1.09
N ALA A 42 -15.94 25.20 -2.36
CA ALA A 42 -15.76 26.55 -2.91
C ALA A 42 -17.03 27.44 -3.03
N GLY A 43 -16.97 28.70 -2.55
CA GLY A 43 -17.89 29.88 -2.59
C GLY A 43 -19.34 29.93 -2.03
N GLY A 44 -19.70 30.04 -0.74
CA GLY A 44 -21.12 30.07 -0.28
C GLY A 44 -21.33 30.93 0.97
N THR A 45 -22.10 32.02 0.86
CA THR A 45 -22.31 32.99 1.95
C THR A 45 -23.44 32.57 2.89
N ASN A 46 -23.12 32.44 4.18
CA ASN A 46 -24.06 32.22 5.28
C ASN A 46 -24.84 33.52 5.61
N SER A 47 -26.15 33.42 5.81
CA SER A 47 -26.95 34.45 6.50
C SER A 47 -27.71 33.83 7.68
N SER A 48 -26.97 33.41 8.70
CA SER A 48 -27.51 32.97 10.00
C SER A 48 -27.34 34.08 11.05
N PRO A 49 -28.36 34.35 11.89
CA PRO A 49 -28.26 35.29 13.02
C PRO A 49 -27.45 34.76 14.21
N LEU A 50 -26.91 33.53 14.14
CA LEU A 50 -26.07 32.95 15.19
C LEU A 50 -24.60 33.13 14.80
N ASN A 51 -23.92 34.07 15.48
CA ASN A 51 -22.48 34.39 15.35
C ASN A 51 -21.59 33.15 15.57
N LEU A 52 -21.33 32.39 14.51
CA LEU A 52 -20.29 31.35 14.47
C LEU A 52 -19.26 31.71 13.37
N PRO A 53 -17.96 31.41 13.58
CA PRO A 53 -16.87 31.87 12.71
C PRO A 53 -16.94 31.27 11.30
N PRO A 54 -16.38 31.96 10.28
CA PRO A 54 -16.62 31.66 8.87
C PRO A 54 -15.84 30.43 8.42
N TYR A 55 -16.26 29.75 7.34
CA TYR A 55 -15.46 29.23 6.21
C TYR A 55 -16.20 28.10 5.46
N TRP A 56 -15.79 27.93 4.19
CA TRP A 56 -16.23 27.00 3.14
C TRP A 56 -17.61 27.22 2.54
N ALA A 57 -17.69 26.80 1.28
CA ALA A 57 -18.25 27.64 0.28
C ALA A 57 -18.87 26.74 -0.86
N VAL A 58 -19.93 27.16 -1.58
CA VAL A 58 -20.83 26.35 -2.44
C VAL A 58 -20.70 26.60 -3.97
N THR A 59 -20.45 25.57 -4.79
CA THR A 59 -20.42 25.75 -6.26
C THR A 59 -21.84 25.87 -6.80
N THR A 60 -22.25 27.10 -7.12
CA THR A 60 -23.53 27.41 -7.72
C THR A 60 -23.40 27.48 -9.25
N THR A 61 -24.03 26.57 -9.99
CA THR A 61 -24.29 26.84 -11.41
C THR A 61 -25.62 27.60 -11.50
N VAL A 62 -25.56 28.92 -11.38
CA VAL A 62 -26.74 29.78 -11.59
C VAL A 62 -26.99 29.93 -13.07
N LEU A 63 -28.02 29.25 -13.58
CA LEU A 63 -28.70 29.65 -14.82
C LEU A 63 -30.08 30.20 -14.45
N GLY A 64 -30.18 31.53 -14.34
CA GLY A 64 -31.44 32.28 -14.42
C GLY A 64 -32.37 32.26 -13.20
N SER A 65 -32.27 33.32 -12.39
CA SER A 65 -33.32 33.99 -11.58
C SER A 65 -34.41 33.17 -10.85
N GLN A 66 -34.26 33.08 -9.52
CA GLN A 66 -35.19 33.48 -8.43
C GLN A 66 -34.85 32.65 -7.18
N ALA A 67 -34.51 33.32 -6.08
CA ALA A 67 -33.97 32.70 -4.88
C ALA A 67 -35.01 31.84 -4.15
N VAL A 68 -34.65 30.58 -3.85
CA VAL A 68 -35.37 29.67 -2.97
C VAL A 68 -34.34 29.09 -1.99
N ASN A 69 -34.56 29.28 -0.69
CA ASN A 69 -33.60 28.92 0.37
C ASN A 69 -33.66 27.43 0.69
N GLY A 70 -32.67 26.67 0.24
CA GLY A 70 -32.22 25.44 0.92
C GLY A 70 -30.92 25.75 1.66
N TRP A 71 -30.75 25.28 2.90
CA TRP A 71 -29.56 25.58 3.69
C TRP A 71 -28.54 24.45 3.57
N VAL A 72 -27.39 24.76 2.98
CA VAL A 72 -26.15 24.01 3.18
C VAL A 72 -25.41 24.75 4.29
N TYR A 73 -25.33 24.16 5.49
CA TYR A 73 -24.49 24.73 6.54
C TYR A 73 -23.06 24.27 6.31
N ALA A 74 -22.18 25.26 6.36
CA ALA A 74 -20.75 25.09 6.29
C ALA A 74 -20.14 25.17 7.69
N ASP A 75 -20.29 24.10 8.49
CA ASP A 75 -19.49 23.88 9.70
C ASP A 75 -18.55 22.67 9.50
N ALA A 76 -17.88 22.19 10.54
CA ALA A 76 -16.94 21.05 10.47
C ALA A 76 -17.61 19.70 10.08
N ASN A 77 -18.86 19.76 9.63
CA ASN A 77 -19.86 18.72 9.52
C ASN A 77 -20.62 18.98 8.20
N ALA A 78 -20.62 18.07 7.22
CA ALA A 78 -21.34 18.33 5.97
C ALA A 78 -22.87 18.25 6.21
N TYR A 79 -23.61 19.29 5.80
CA TYR A 79 -25.03 19.42 6.10
C TYR A 79 -25.85 19.62 4.81
N ILE A 80 -26.84 18.75 4.55
CA ILE A 80 -27.77 18.87 3.42
C ILE A 80 -29.21 18.99 3.95
N SER A 81 -29.67 20.17 4.37
CA SER A 81 -31.12 20.32 4.62
C SER A 81 -31.89 20.53 3.32
N GLY A 82 -33.01 19.84 3.22
CA GLY A 82 -33.98 20.05 2.16
C GLY A 82 -35.06 21.03 2.61
N ASP A 83 -34.71 22.25 3.00
CA ASP A 83 -35.73 23.27 3.24
C ASP A 83 -36.18 23.85 1.88
N PHE A 84 -37.48 23.83 1.60
CA PHE A 84 -38.04 24.40 0.36
C PHE A 84 -39.26 25.26 0.72
N ALA A 85 -39.01 26.51 1.09
CA ALA A 85 -40.06 27.51 1.23
C ALA A 85 -40.01 28.52 0.06
N PRO A 86 -41.12 28.74 -0.66
CA PRO A 86 -41.43 30.05 -1.22
C PRO A 86 -42.51 30.69 -0.33
N ASN A 87 -42.17 31.80 0.34
CA ASN A 87 -43.24 32.65 0.85
C ASN A 87 -43.90 33.38 -0.33
N THR A 88 -45.15 32.98 -0.57
CA THR A 88 -46.23 33.77 -1.21
C THR A 88 -46.07 34.16 -2.69
N VAL A 89 -46.84 33.46 -3.54
CA VAL A 89 -47.95 33.95 -4.40
C VAL A 89 -47.99 33.19 -5.74
N ALA A 90 -49.11 32.48 -5.93
CA ALA A 90 -49.71 32.03 -7.19
C ALA A 90 -48.87 31.31 -8.26
N GLY A 91 -49.05 29.99 -8.35
CA GLY A 91 -49.36 29.34 -9.62
C GLY A 91 -48.26 29.26 -10.68
N ARG A 92 -47.19 28.51 -10.41
CA ARG A 92 -46.43 27.75 -11.42
C ARG A 92 -45.53 26.75 -10.72
N ALA A 93 -45.59 25.48 -11.12
CA ALA A 93 -44.62 24.47 -10.67
C ALA A 93 -43.24 24.82 -11.23
N VAL A 94 -42.38 25.41 -10.41
CA VAL A 94 -40.95 25.57 -10.70
C VAL A 94 -40.23 24.41 -10.02
N ARG A 95 -39.70 23.50 -10.83
CA ARG A 95 -38.70 22.52 -10.38
C ARG A 95 -37.51 23.30 -9.83
N THR A 96 -37.25 23.20 -8.54
CA THR A 96 -36.10 23.85 -7.89
C THR A 96 -34.84 23.02 -8.10
N THR A 97 -33.87 23.59 -8.82
CA THR A 97 -32.57 23.01 -9.23
C THR A 97 -31.40 23.57 -8.40
N GLY A 98 -31.59 23.91 -7.12
CA GLY A 98 -30.65 24.77 -6.38
C GLY A 98 -29.59 24.08 -5.51
N TYR A 99 -30.00 23.39 -4.42
CA TYR A 99 -29.06 22.96 -3.36
C TYR A 99 -29.47 21.63 -2.74
N ASN A 100 -29.44 20.57 -3.51
CA ASN A 100 -29.77 19.22 -3.04
C ASN A 100 -28.65 18.22 -3.29
N THR A 101 -27.45 18.70 -3.60
CA THR A 101 -26.32 17.89 -4.04
C THR A 101 -25.04 18.31 -3.31
N LEU A 102 -24.39 17.35 -2.65
CA LEU A 102 -23.02 17.47 -2.13
C LEU A 102 -22.12 16.65 -3.04
N GLN A 103 -21.04 17.23 -3.56
CA GLN A 103 -20.16 16.52 -4.49
C GLN A 103 -18.68 16.81 -4.23
N GLN A 104 -17.84 15.83 -4.52
CA GLN A 104 -16.39 15.95 -4.48
C GLN A 104 -15.76 15.15 -5.62
N THR A 105 -14.78 15.75 -6.30
CA THR A 105 -13.93 15.04 -7.25
C THR A 105 -12.90 14.21 -6.50
N VAL A 106 -12.91 12.90 -6.73
CA VAL A 106 -11.91 11.94 -6.26
C VAL A 106 -10.97 11.64 -7.41
N GLN A 107 -9.68 11.90 -7.22
CA GLN A 107 -8.69 11.91 -8.29
C GLN A 107 -7.97 10.56 -8.50
N GLY A 108 -8.16 9.59 -7.60
CA GLY A 108 -7.56 8.27 -7.67
C GLY A 108 -7.79 7.47 -6.39
N GLY A 109 -7.27 6.24 -6.33
CA GLY A 109 -7.22 5.48 -5.08
C GLY A 109 -8.53 4.80 -4.65
N VAL A 110 -9.50 4.66 -5.56
CA VAL A 110 -10.74 3.90 -5.31
C VAL A 110 -10.72 2.61 -6.11
N GLY A 111 -11.17 1.51 -5.53
CA GLY A 111 -11.19 0.22 -6.19
C GLY A 111 -12.34 -0.64 -5.70
N GLY A 112 -12.39 -1.88 -6.18
CA GLY A 112 -13.31 -2.88 -5.66
C GLY A 112 -13.15 -3.00 -4.14
N GLY A 113 -14.26 -3.07 -3.42
CA GLY A 113 -14.28 -3.16 -1.97
C GLY A 113 -13.79 -1.93 -1.20
N SER A 114 -13.49 -0.81 -1.87
CA SER A 114 -13.45 0.50 -1.20
C SER A 114 -14.80 0.78 -0.53
N VAL A 115 -14.77 1.51 0.59
CA VAL A 115 -15.94 1.79 1.42
C VAL A 115 -16.17 3.29 1.46
N ILE A 116 -17.29 3.74 0.90
CA ILE A 116 -17.81 5.10 1.16
C ILE A 116 -18.39 5.08 2.57
N GLN A 117 -17.77 5.81 3.49
CA GLN A 117 -18.20 5.90 4.88
C GLN A 117 -18.63 7.32 5.21
N PHE A 118 -19.76 7.46 5.91
CA PHE A 118 -20.25 8.73 6.42
C PHE A 118 -21.19 8.48 7.60
N GLN A 119 -21.44 9.49 8.42
CA GLN A 119 -22.42 9.44 9.48
C GLN A 119 -23.72 10.06 8.98
N LEU A 120 -24.82 9.32 9.08
CA LEU A 120 -26.13 9.79 8.67
C LEU A 120 -26.99 10.08 9.89
N ARG A 121 -27.53 11.30 9.95
CA ARG A 121 -28.66 11.64 10.82
C ARG A 121 -29.86 12.03 9.96
N TRP A 122 -31.04 11.69 10.45
CA TRP A 122 -32.31 12.13 9.90
C TRP A 122 -33.04 12.98 10.95
N ILE A 123 -33.62 14.09 10.52
CA ILE A 123 -34.43 14.98 11.37
C ILE A 123 -35.74 15.25 10.64
N ASN A 124 -36.84 15.21 11.38
CA ASN A 124 -38.12 15.65 10.87
C ASN A 124 -38.27 17.17 11.01
N GLY A 125 -38.65 17.87 9.94
CA GLY A 125 -39.15 19.24 10.03
C GLY A 125 -40.41 19.30 10.89
N ASN A 126 -40.46 20.22 11.86
CA ASN A 126 -41.52 20.33 12.88
C ASN A 126 -42.96 20.21 12.33
N GLY A 127 -43.59 19.07 12.61
CA GLY A 127 -44.82 18.56 12.01
C GLY A 127 -46.06 19.47 12.00
N VAL A 128 -46.85 19.30 10.94
CA VAL A 128 -48.32 19.46 10.94
C VAL A 128 -48.94 18.35 10.09
N VAL A 129 -50.10 17.88 10.54
CA VAL A 129 -50.90 16.77 10.02
C VAL A 129 -51.36 17.03 8.58
N GLY A 130 -50.72 16.39 7.61
CA GLY A 130 -51.12 16.34 6.20
C GLY A 130 -50.24 15.34 5.46
N GLY A 131 -50.82 14.48 4.61
CA GLY A 131 -50.10 13.40 3.92
C GLY A 131 -48.84 13.90 3.22
N GLY A 132 -47.69 13.62 3.82
CA GLY A 132 -46.42 14.26 3.51
C GLY A 132 -45.66 13.68 2.33
N ASN A 133 -44.74 14.49 1.83
CA ASN A 133 -43.82 14.18 0.74
C ASN A 133 -42.78 13.14 1.18
N THR A 134 -42.35 12.26 0.28
CA THR A 134 -41.22 11.34 0.56
C THR A 134 -39.90 12.02 0.21
N ALA A 135 -38.83 11.66 0.90
CA ALA A 135 -37.48 12.15 0.66
C ALA A 135 -36.52 10.99 0.41
N GLU A 136 -35.66 11.14 -0.59
CA GLU A 136 -34.66 10.16 -0.98
C GLU A 136 -33.27 10.78 -0.92
N LEU A 137 -32.35 10.19 -0.15
CA LEU A 137 -30.92 10.46 -0.28
C LEU A 137 -30.29 9.38 -1.14
N GLY A 138 -29.75 9.74 -2.30
CA GLY A 138 -28.96 8.86 -3.16
C GLY A 138 -27.47 9.13 -2.99
N VAL A 139 -26.66 8.07 -2.89
CA VAL A 139 -25.19 8.13 -2.85
C VAL A 139 -24.64 7.58 -4.15
N TYR A 140 -23.94 8.41 -4.90
CA TYR A 140 -23.38 8.12 -6.21
C TYR A 140 -21.86 8.19 -6.17
N TYR A 141 -21.20 7.33 -6.94
CA TYR A 141 -19.79 7.46 -7.23
C TYR A 141 -19.54 7.23 -8.73
N ALA A 142 -18.77 8.12 -9.36
CA ALA A 142 -18.53 8.12 -10.80
C ALA A 142 -19.82 8.05 -11.65
N GLY A 143 -20.91 8.67 -11.16
CA GLY A 143 -22.22 8.69 -11.81
C GLY A 143 -23.10 7.46 -11.58
N VAL A 144 -22.62 6.43 -10.87
CA VAL A 144 -23.39 5.22 -10.54
C VAL A 144 -24.00 5.35 -9.14
N LEU A 145 -25.28 5.02 -8.99
CA LEU A 145 -26.00 5.00 -7.71
C LEU A 145 -25.69 3.71 -6.92
N TYR A 146 -25.12 3.84 -5.73
CA TYR A 146 -24.72 2.69 -4.88
C TYR A 146 -25.58 2.52 -3.62
N ALA A 147 -26.23 3.57 -3.15
CA ALA A 147 -27.18 3.46 -2.04
C ALA A 147 -28.30 4.48 -2.16
N THR A 148 -29.48 4.10 -1.70
CA THR A 148 -30.58 5.04 -1.43
C THR A 148 -31.05 4.92 0.02
N PHE A 149 -31.49 6.04 0.57
CA PHE A 149 -32.16 6.12 1.85
C PHE A 149 -33.50 6.77 1.58
N PHE A 150 -34.59 6.02 1.71
CA PHE A 150 -35.92 6.45 1.30
C PHE A 150 -36.86 6.55 2.50
N THR A 151 -37.48 7.70 2.72
CA THR A 151 -38.54 7.84 3.74
C THR A 151 -39.86 7.28 3.22
N THR A 152 -40.64 6.64 4.10
CA THR A 152 -41.99 6.18 3.75
C THR A 152 -42.95 7.37 3.69
N PRO A 153 -44.04 7.30 2.90
CA PRO A 153 -45.05 8.34 2.89
C PRO A 153 -45.56 8.59 4.31
N TYR A 154 -45.61 9.87 4.71
CA TYR A 154 -46.00 10.26 6.05
C TYR A 154 -47.40 9.73 6.41
N ALA A 155 -47.48 8.99 7.51
CA ALA A 155 -48.70 8.68 8.23
C ALA A 155 -48.69 9.44 9.56
N ALA A 156 -49.75 10.19 9.84
CA ALA A 156 -49.90 11.23 10.87
C ALA A 156 -49.47 10.92 12.34
N VAL A 157 -48.94 9.73 12.64
CA VAL A 157 -48.64 9.29 14.01
C VAL A 157 -47.42 8.37 14.13
N ASN A 158 -46.85 7.87 13.03
CA ASN A 158 -45.70 6.95 13.06
C ASN A 158 -44.60 7.48 12.15
N TYR A 159 -43.60 8.10 12.76
CA TYR A 159 -42.37 8.44 12.09
C TYR A 159 -41.63 7.14 11.76
N THR A 160 -41.15 7.01 10.53
CA THR A 160 -40.37 5.83 10.13
C THR A 160 -39.04 6.34 9.61
N LYS A 161 -37.95 5.90 10.21
CA LYS A 161 -36.61 6.20 9.71
C LYS A 161 -36.46 5.79 8.24
N PRO A 162 -35.62 6.49 7.46
CA PRO A 162 -35.40 6.13 6.06
C PRO A 162 -34.85 4.71 5.93
N THR A 163 -35.28 3.99 4.89
CA THR A 163 -34.84 2.61 4.63
C THR A 163 -33.58 2.62 3.76
N PRO A 164 -32.43 2.11 4.24
CA PRO A 164 -31.23 1.94 3.43
C PRO A 164 -31.44 0.82 2.41
N THR A 165 -31.18 1.12 1.14
CA THR A 165 -31.26 0.14 0.05
C THR A 165 -29.97 0.19 -0.74
N ALA A 166 -29.30 -0.96 -0.85
CA ALA A 166 -28.09 -1.10 -1.65
C ALA A 166 -28.46 -1.20 -3.14
N THR A 167 -27.71 -0.51 -3.99
CA THR A 167 -27.87 -0.53 -5.44
C THR A 167 -26.51 -0.68 -6.12
N GLY A 168 -26.50 -0.89 -7.44
CA GLY A 168 -25.25 -0.94 -8.20
C GLY A 168 -24.27 -2.04 -7.77
N GLY A 169 -24.76 -3.11 -7.11
CA GLY A 169 -23.91 -4.20 -6.61
C GLY A 169 -23.16 -3.91 -5.30
N ALA A 170 -23.40 -2.75 -4.68
CA ALA A 170 -22.79 -2.42 -3.39
C ALA A 170 -23.41 -3.22 -2.24
N VAL A 171 -22.73 -3.20 -1.09
CA VAL A 171 -23.23 -3.72 0.19
C VAL A 171 -23.27 -2.58 1.20
N ILE A 172 -24.36 -2.45 1.95
CA ILE A 172 -24.51 -1.43 2.99
C ILE A 172 -24.42 -2.09 4.37
N ALA A 173 -23.56 -1.54 5.21
CA ALA A 173 -23.49 -1.82 6.64
C ALA A 173 -23.66 -0.52 7.43
N THR A 174 -24.17 -0.63 8.66
CA THR A 174 -24.49 0.51 9.52
C THR A 174 -24.07 0.22 10.95
N SER A 175 -23.42 1.18 11.62
CA SER A 175 -23.03 1.07 13.03
C SER A 175 -23.37 2.35 13.80
N PRO A 176 -24.20 2.28 14.86
CA PRO A 176 -24.94 1.10 15.32
C PRO A 176 -25.92 0.58 14.26
N ALA A 177 -26.33 -0.69 14.38
CA ALA A 177 -27.20 -1.36 13.41
C ALA A 177 -28.44 -0.51 13.12
N TRP A 178 -28.83 -0.37 11.85
CA TRP A 178 -29.90 0.54 11.46
C TRP A 178 -31.22 0.27 12.18
N SER A 179 -31.51 -0.99 12.50
CA SER A 179 -32.68 -1.41 13.29
C SER A 179 -32.73 -0.77 14.68
N SER A 180 -31.57 -0.50 15.29
CA SER A 180 -31.45 0.14 16.61
C SER A 180 -31.53 1.67 16.58
N PHE A 181 -31.48 2.27 15.39
CA PHE A 181 -31.62 3.72 15.22
C PHE A 181 -33.05 4.18 15.52
N PRO A 182 -33.27 5.23 16.34
CA PRO A 182 -34.61 5.65 16.75
C PRO A 182 -35.41 6.21 15.56
N ASP A 183 -36.73 6.01 15.61
CA ASP A 183 -37.65 6.49 14.57
C ASP A 183 -37.90 8.01 14.64
N VAL A 184 -37.51 8.70 15.73
CA VAL A 184 -37.46 10.17 15.86
C VAL A 184 -36.38 10.60 16.86
N THR A 185 -35.52 11.53 16.44
CA THR A 185 -34.70 12.36 17.32
C THR A 185 -35.47 13.63 17.69
N VAL A 186 -36.22 13.59 18.82
CA VAL A 186 -36.92 14.78 19.35
C VAL A 186 -36.07 15.61 20.32
N ALA A 187 -34.80 15.24 20.53
CA ALA A 187 -33.90 15.85 21.50
C ALA A 187 -32.51 16.10 20.90
N PRO A 188 -31.72 17.08 21.41
CA PRO A 188 -30.40 17.45 20.87
C PRO A 188 -29.30 16.44 21.26
N GLY A 189 -29.56 15.15 21.06
CA GLY A 189 -28.58 14.08 21.16
C GLY A 189 -27.82 13.89 19.84
N LEU A 190 -26.57 13.45 19.93
CA LEU A 190 -25.69 13.17 18.79
C LEU A 190 -26.08 11.88 18.03
N ASP A 191 -27.36 11.54 17.87
CA ASP A 191 -27.75 10.26 17.28
C ASP A 191 -27.48 10.29 15.76
N TYR A 192 -26.45 9.57 15.34
CA TYR A 192 -26.12 9.29 13.94
C TYR A 192 -25.79 7.80 13.80
N SER A 193 -25.99 7.24 12.61
CA SER A 193 -25.47 5.92 12.27
C SER A 193 -24.36 6.06 11.24
N THR A 194 -23.21 5.46 11.50
CA THR A 194 -22.13 5.37 10.53
C THR A 194 -22.55 4.39 9.45
N VAL A 195 -22.82 4.91 8.26
CA VAL A 195 -23.10 4.16 7.04
C VAL A 195 -21.77 3.80 6.40
N SER A 196 -21.63 2.55 5.99
CA SER A 196 -20.50 2.04 5.21
C SER A 196 -21.05 1.36 3.96
N ILE A 197 -20.74 1.90 2.78
CA ILE A 197 -21.15 1.38 1.48
C ILE A 197 -19.92 0.76 0.82
N THR A 198 -19.83 -0.57 0.81
CA THR A 198 -18.76 -1.31 0.12
C THR A 198 -19.04 -1.35 -1.37
N LEU A 199 -18.13 -0.80 -2.17
CA LEU A 199 -18.22 -0.74 -3.62
C LEU A 199 -17.90 -2.11 -4.25
N PRO A 200 -18.57 -2.50 -5.35
CA PRO A 200 -18.28 -3.75 -6.06
C PRO A 200 -16.95 -3.67 -6.83
N ALA A 201 -16.49 -4.81 -7.37
CA ALA A 201 -15.37 -4.82 -8.31
C ALA A 201 -15.67 -4.01 -9.59
N GLY A 202 -14.62 -3.48 -10.23
CA GLY A 202 -14.73 -2.75 -11.49
C GLY A 202 -15.19 -1.30 -11.38
N VAL A 203 -15.28 -0.74 -10.17
CA VAL A 203 -15.52 0.70 -10.00
C VAL A 203 -14.34 1.53 -10.52
N PRO A 204 -14.60 2.69 -11.14
CA PRO A 204 -13.52 3.58 -11.61
C PRO A 204 -12.60 4.02 -10.48
N ALA A 205 -11.30 4.19 -10.77
CA ALA A 205 -10.32 4.62 -9.78
C ALA A 205 -10.47 6.09 -9.37
N SER A 206 -11.06 6.89 -10.25
CA SER A 206 -11.35 8.30 -10.06
C SER A 206 -12.78 8.61 -10.51
N GLY A 207 -13.37 9.68 -9.98
CA GLY A 207 -14.74 10.04 -10.27
C GLY A 207 -15.31 11.01 -9.26
N GLN A 208 -16.56 11.43 -9.45
CA GLN A 208 -17.24 12.25 -8.44
C GLN A 208 -17.96 11.37 -7.42
N LEU A 209 -17.68 11.60 -6.14
CA LEU A 209 -18.55 11.19 -5.03
C LEU A 209 -19.66 12.23 -4.91
N VAL A 210 -20.92 11.81 -4.98
CA VAL A 210 -22.07 12.71 -4.98
C VAL A 210 -23.17 12.18 -4.06
N PHE A 211 -23.65 13.01 -3.14
CA PHE A 211 -24.85 12.79 -2.36
C PHE A 211 -25.96 13.67 -2.92
N VAL A 212 -27.11 13.09 -3.26
CA VAL A 212 -28.25 13.81 -3.84
C VAL A 212 -29.49 13.58 -2.98
N ALA A 213 -30.03 14.63 -2.38
CA ALA A 213 -31.34 14.60 -1.74
C ALA A 213 -32.44 14.93 -2.77
N ARG A 214 -33.56 14.20 -2.77
CA ARG A 214 -34.70 14.44 -3.67
C ARG A 214 -35.99 14.40 -2.89
N ARG A 215 -36.89 15.33 -3.20
CA ARG A 215 -38.28 15.29 -2.77
C ARG A 215 -39.10 14.56 -3.82
N ASN A 216 -39.86 13.56 -3.40
CA ASN A 216 -40.81 12.82 -4.21
C ASN A 216 -42.23 13.22 -3.81
N GLN A 217 -42.83 14.13 -4.60
CA GLN A 217 -44.23 14.55 -4.47
C GLN A 217 -45.08 13.83 -5.52
N PRO A 218 -46.17 13.13 -5.14
CA PRO A 218 -47.16 12.66 -6.12
C PRO A 218 -47.73 13.83 -6.93
N ALA A 219 -47.90 13.66 -8.24
CA ALA A 219 -48.42 14.72 -9.09
C ALA A 219 -49.84 15.13 -8.66
N GLY A 220 -50.05 16.43 -8.38
CA GLY A 220 -51.36 17.01 -8.07
C GLY A 220 -51.68 17.19 -6.58
N THR A 221 -50.79 16.80 -5.67
CA THR A 221 -50.94 17.07 -4.23
C THR A 221 -50.29 18.41 -3.89
N LEU A 222 -51.11 19.45 -3.69
CA LEU A 222 -50.64 20.71 -3.12
C LEU A 222 -50.59 20.52 -1.60
N ASP A 223 -49.41 20.26 -1.07
CA ASP A 223 -49.19 20.40 0.37
C ASP A 223 -48.87 21.89 0.66
N PRO A 224 -49.75 22.64 1.33
CA PRO A 224 -49.49 24.02 1.70
C PRO A 224 -48.50 24.13 2.87
N GLY A 225 -48.12 23.01 3.51
CA GLY A 225 -47.12 22.94 4.56
C GLY A 225 -45.71 22.86 3.99
N SER A 226 -44.91 23.90 4.25
CA SER A 226 -43.48 24.01 3.92
C SER A 226 -42.61 23.09 4.80
N GLN A 227 -42.94 21.82 4.94
CA GLN A 227 -42.24 20.90 5.85
C GLN A 227 -41.72 19.69 5.08
N THR A 228 -40.42 19.46 5.19
CA THR A 228 -39.72 18.34 4.55
C THR A 228 -38.90 17.56 5.56
N ASP A 229 -38.64 16.29 5.23
CA ASP A 229 -37.64 15.46 5.89
C ASP A 229 -36.23 15.99 5.55
N ASP A 230 -35.34 16.06 6.56
CA ASP A 230 -33.96 16.52 6.41
C ASP A 230 -32.95 15.38 6.61
N TYR A 231 -31.89 15.37 5.79
CA TYR A 231 -30.76 14.44 5.88
C TYR A 231 -29.48 15.18 6.26
N GLN A 232 -28.79 14.76 7.32
CA GLN A 232 -27.49 15.32 7.69
C GLN A 232 -26.41 14.27 7.47
N VAL A 233 -25.37 14.61 6.70
CA VAL A 233 -24.33 13.68 6.24
C VAL A 233 -22.97 14.14 6.77
N PHE A 234 -22.53 13.61 7.90
CA PHE A 234 -21.27 14.00 8.52
C PHE A 234 -20.11 13.13 8.06
N ASN A 235 -18.91 13.71 8.07
CA ASN A 235 -17.63 13.04 7.92
C ASN A 235 -17.56 12.05 6.73
N PRO A 236 -17.95 12.45 5.51
CA PRO A 236 -17.82 11.58 4.35
C PRO A 236 -16.34 11.31 4.05
N GLN A 237 -16.01 10.04 3.87
CA GLN A 237 -14.67 9.58 3.50
C GLN A 237 -14.77 8.33 2.63
N ILE A 238 -13.69 8.00 1.91
CA ILE A 238 -13.54 6.73 1.22
C ILE A 238 -12.35 6.00 1.82
N LEU A 239 -12.61 4.81 2.36
CA LEU A 239 -11.57 3.89 2.82
C LEU A 239 -11.29 2.90 1.70
N SER A 240 -10.02 2.67 1.37
CA SER A 240 -9.64 1.77 0.28
C SER A 240 -8.81 0.60 0.79
N PRO A 241 -8.95 -0.60 0.19
CA PRO A 241 -8.08 -1.72 0.52
C PRO A 241 -6.69 -1.41 -0.02
N THR A 242 -5.76 -1.13 0.89
CA THR A 242 -4.42 -0.64 0.53
C THR A 242 -3.35 -1.52 1.15
N LEU A 243 -2.28 -1.72 0.39
CA LEU A 243 -1.12 -2.52 0.77
C LEU A 243 0.13 -1.65 0.73
N CYS A 244 0.76 -1.46 1.86
CA CYS A 244 2.12 -0.95 1.90
C CYS A 244 3.11 -2.09 1.75
N LEU A 245 3.86 -2.09 0.65
CA LEU A 245 4.87 -3.11 0.39
C LEU A 245 6.23 -2.60 0.86
N LEU A 246 6.84 -3.29 1.82
CA LEU A 246 8.20 -3.04 2.26
C LEU A 246 9.11 -4.14 1.71
N LYS A 247 10.33 -3.76 1.37
CA LYS A 247 11.37 -4.68 0.92
C LYS A 247 12.57 -4.60 1.83
N GLN A 248 13.02 -5.75 2.33
CA GLN A 248 14.24 -5.90 3.10
C GLN A 248 15.14 -6.92 2.43
N SER A 249 16.45 -6.76 2.61
CA SER A 249 17.44 -7.79 2.36
C SER A 249 18.28 -7.97 3.62
N ASN A 250 18.53 -9.22 4.04
CA ASN A 250 19.19 -9.47 5.33
C ASN A 250 20.71 -9.29 5.32
N VAL A 251 21.35 -9.40 4.15
CA VAL A 251 22.81 -9.59 4.08
C VAL A 251 23.53 -8.67 3.11
N ALA A 252 22.85 -8.14 2.08
CA ALA A 252 23.42 -7.23 1.09
C ALA A 252 22.35 -6.26 0.55
N SER A 253 22.72 -5.08 0.07
CA SER A 253 21.80 -4.26 -0.70
C SER A 253 21.54 -4.86 -2.08
N GLY A 254 20.33 -4.71 -2.60
CA GLY A 254 19.95 -5.15 -3.94
C GLY A 254 18.84 -4.29 -4.53
N SER A 255 18.66 -4.41 -5.85
CA SER A 255 17.52 -3.87 -6.58
C SER A 255 16.60 -5.02 -6.99
N PHE A 256 15.33 -4.93 -6.63
CA PHE A 256 14.35 -6.01 -6.76
C PHE A 256 13.24 -5.54 -7.68
N ALA A 257 13.20 -6.10 -8.89
CA ALA A 257 12.08 -5.92 -9.80
C ALA A 257 10.99 -6.96 -9.48
N PHE A 258 9.74 -6.55 -9.47
CA PHE A 258 8.62 -7.46 -9.23
C PHE A 258 7.42 -7.11 -10.09
N THR A 259 6.58 -8.13 -10.31
CA THR A 259 5.25 -7.99 -10.89
C THR A 259 4.20 -8.23 -9.81
N VAL A 260 3.26 -7.32 -9.67
CA VAL A 260 2.14 -7.41 -8.74
C VAL A 260 0.88 -7.77 -9.50
N GLY A 261 0.15 -8.78 -9.02
CA GLY A 261 -1.20 -9.11 -9.45
C GLY A 261 -2.21 -8.60 -8.43
N ASN A 262 -3.37 -8.14 -8.93
CA ASN A 262 -4.49 -7.63 -8.11
C ASN A 262 -4.16 -6.40 -7.23
N ALA A 263 -3.13 -5.64 -7.59
CA ALA A 263 -2.90 -4.33 -7.02
C ALA A 263 -2.26 -3.41 -8.05
N ASP A 264 -2.42 -2.11 -7.84
CA ASP A 264 -1.88 -1.06 -8.69
C ASP A 264 -0.56 -0.52 -8.11
N THR A 265 0.49 -0.54 -8.92
CA THR A 265 1.82 -0.07 -8.55
C THR A 265 2.09 1.39 -8.93
N ASP A 266 1.18 2.06 -9.65
CA ASP A 266 1.32 3.47 -10.02
C ASP A 266 -0.04 4.17 -10.05
N LEU A 267 -0.44 4.74 -8.92
CA LEU A 267 -1.75 5.39 -8.79
C LEU A 267 -1.85 6.71 -9.58
N GLY A 268 -0.74 7.26 -10.06
CA GLY A 268 -0.70 8.47 -10.88
C GLY A 268 -0.98 8.20 -12.36
N THR A 269 -0.88 6.94 -12.81
CA THR A 269 -1.08 6.55 -14.19
C THR A 269 -2.47 5.93 -14.40
N THR A 270 -3.06 6.15 -15.58
CA THR A 270 -4.40 5.62 -15.87
C THR A 270 -4.37 4.11 -16.14
N GLY A 271 -5.26 3.38 -15.48
CA GLY A 271 -5.35 1.91 -15.56
C GLY A 271 -4.47 1.24 -14.50
N THR A 272 -4.53 -0.08 -14.37
CA THR A 272 -3.74 -0.81 -13.36
C THR A 272 -2.32 -1.06 -13.84
N GLN A 273 -1.32 -0.64 -13.07
CA GLN A 273 0.08 -0.97 -13.31
C GLN A 273 0.50 -2.14 -12.41
N THR A 274 1.32 -3.02 -12.98
CA THR A 274 1.70 -4.26 -12.31
C THR A 274 3.20 -4.39 -12.12
N ALA A 275 4.02 -3.50 -12.67
CA ALA A 275 5.47 -3.65 -12.66
C ALA A 275 6.12 -2.56 -11.81
N ALA A 276 7.06 -2.96 -10.95
CA ALA A 276 7.72 -2.04 -10.04
C ALA A 276 9.13 -2.52 -9.69
N THR A 277 9.92 -1.63 -9.11
CA THR A 277 11.29 -1.91 -8.65
C THR A 277 11.54 -1.20 -7.33
N ILE A 278 12.11 -1.90 -6.34
CA ILE A 278 12.53 -1.33 -5.06
C ILE A 278 14.02 -1.61 -4.86
N THR A 279 14.79 -0.60 -4.44
CA THR A 279 16.20 -0.76 -4.09
C THR A 279 16.38 -0.65 -2.59
N THR A 280 16.94 -1.68 -1.96
CA THR A 280 17.33 -1.63 -0.55
C THR A 280 18.67 -0.93 -0.40
N THR A 281 18.82 -0.07 0.61
CA THR A 281 20.05 0.74 0.80
C THR A 281 21.03 0.12 1.78
N SER A 282 20.55 -0.67 2.75
CA SER A 282 21.38 -1.32 3.77
C SER A 282 20.79 -2.68 4.15
N PRO A 283 21.63 -3.69 4.46
CA PRO A 283 21.18 -4.94 5.05
C PRO A 283 20.35 -4.70 6.32
N GLY A 284 19.27 -5.47 6.47
CA GLY A 284 18.37 -5.44 7.63
C GLY A 284 17.46 -4.21 7.74
N VAL A 285 17.52 -3.28 6.77
CA VAL A 285 16.70 -2.06 6.77
C VAL A 285 15.61 -2.18 5.70
N PRO A 286 14.32 -2.25 6.09
CA PRO A 286 13.22 -2.18 5.15
C PRO A 286 13.18 -0.86 4.38
N VAL A 287 12.88 -0.94 3.09
CA VAL A 287 12.57 0.19 2.22
C VAL A 287 11.13 0.03 1.73
N ALA A 288 10.31 1.05 1.89
CA ALA A 288 8.92 1.00 1.44
C ALA A 288 8.83 1.34 -0.06
N PHE A 289 7.92 0.65 -0.75
CA PHE A 289 7.56 0.95 -2.13
C PHE A 289 6.61 2.14 -2.16
N ASP A 290 6.93 3.10 -3.02
CA ASP A 290 6.10 4.24 -3.30
C ASP A 290 5.31 4.00 -4.59
N ALA A 291 4.00 3.75 -4.44
CA ALA A 291 3.07 3.57 -5.55
C ALA A 291 2.63 4.90 -6.18
N TRP A 292 3.11 6.02 -5.66
CA TRP A 292 2.91 7.35 -6.23
C TRP A 292 4.27 8.04 -6.26
N PRO A 293 5.19 7.65 -7.16
CA PRO A 293 6.47 8.36 -7.26
C PRO A 293 6.14 9.83 -7.44
N ASP A 294 6.61 10.68 -6.51
CA ASP A 294 6.44 12.13 -6.46
C ASP A 294 6.85 12.79 -7.79
N ASN A 295 6.03 12.61 -8.81
CA ASN A 295 6.29 13.02 -10.17
C ASN A 295 5.79 14.46 -10.21
N ALA A 296 6.75 15.38 -10.13
CA ALA A 296 6.58 16.83 -10.27
C ALA A 296 5.79 17.27 -11.52
N ALA A 297 5.36 16.34 -12.38
CA ALA A 297 4.56 16.56 -13.57
C ALA A 297 3.03 16.63 -13.32
N SER A 298 2.53 16.18 -12.17
CA SER A 298 1.09 15.97 -11.98
C SER A 298 0.32 17.12 -11.30
N GLY A 299 1.02 18.15 -10.80
CA GLY A 299 0.37 19.35 -10.23
C GLY A 299 -0.47 19.10 -8.97
N PHE A 300 -0.38 17.90 -8.38
CA PHE A 300 -0.96 17.55 -7.09
C PHE A 300 -0.01 18.00 -5.98
N ASP A 301 -0.54 18.47 -4.86
CA ASP A 301 0.26 18.73 -3.66
C ASP A 301 0.82 17.37 -3.22
N ALA A 302 2.14 17.22 -3.31
CA ALA A 302 2.85 15.98 -3.02
C ALA A 302 2.49 15.55 -1.60
N SER A 303 1.90 14.36 -1.47
CA SER A 303 1.77 13.74 -0.16
C SER A 303 3.19 13.41 0.26
N ALA A 304 3.80 14.17 1.18
CA ALA A 304 5.16 13.85 1.61
C ALA A 304 5.17 12.46 2.27
N GLY A 305 5.82 11.48 1.67
CA GLY A 305 5.99 10.15 2.27
C GLY A 305 6.04 9.02 1.25
N VAL A 306 5.56 7.84 1.66
CA VAL A 306 5.51 6.65 0.82
C VAL A 306 4.07 6.18 0.70
N GLU A 307 3.59 6.01 -0.54
CA GLU A 307 2.19 5.72 -0.82
C GLU A 307 1.94 4.22 -1.03
N PRO A 308 0.84 3.68 -0.47
CA PRO A 308 0.54 2.26 -0.59
C PRO A 308 -0.04 1.91 -1.97
N LEU A 309 0.10 0.65 -2.36
CA LEU A 309 -0.57 0.07 -3.51
C LEU A 309 -2.08 0.01 -3.24
N LEU A 310 -2.88 0.25 -4.27
CA LEU A 310 -4.33 0.01 -4.22
C LEU A 310 -4.63 -1.43 -4.63
N VAL A 311 -5.32 -2.19 -3.76
CA VAL A 311 -5.81 -3.53 -4.10
C VAL A 311 -7.07 -3.39 -4.96
N THR A 312 -7.06 -4.01 -6.15
CA THR A 312 -8.14 -3.82 -7.13
C THR A 312 -9.40 -4.62 -6.80
N ASP A 313 -9.23 -5.80 -6.22
CA ASP A 313 -10.31 -6.67 -5.73
C ASP A 313 -9.91 -7.37 -4.42
N PRO A 314 -10.43 -6.96 -3.26
CA PRO A 314 -10.06 -7.54 -1.96
C PRO A 314 -10.58 -8.96 -1.75
N ALA A 315 -11.44 -9.49 -2.64
CA ALA A 315 -11.83 -10.90 -2.61
C ALA A 315 -10.74 -11.82 -3.18
N LEU A 316 -9.79 -11.28 -3.94
CA LEU A 316 -8.69 -12.01 -4.55
C LEU A 316 -7.38 -11.77 -3.80
N ALA A 317 -6.47 -12.74 -3.87
CA ALA A 317 -5.13 -12.59 -3.32
C ALA A 317 -4.31 -11.59 -4.15
N VAL A 318 -3.47 -10.81 -3.49
CA VAL A 318 -2.39 -10.06 -4.14
C VAL A 318 -1.21 -10.99 -4.31
N SER A 319 -0.68 -11.10 -5.53
CA SER A 319 0.52 -11.89 -5.83
C SER A 319 1.67 -10.95 -6.15
N VAL A 320 2.79 -11.03 -5.42
CA VAL A 320 4.02 -10.31 -5.74
C VAL A 320 5.05 -11.32 -6.22
N VAL A 321 5.37 -11.29 -7.50
CA VAL A 321 6.35 -12.18 -8.13
C VAL A 321 7.63 -11.40 -8.37
N GLU A 322 8.70 -11.74 -7.65
CA GLU A 322 10.01 -11.13 -7.90
C GLU A 322 10.63 -11.71 -9.17
N SER A 323 11.00 -10.82 -10.08
CA SER A 323 11.69 -11.21 -11.31
C SER A 323 13.14 -11.59 -10.96
N PRO A 324 13.62 -12.77 -11.41
CA PRO A 324 14.98 -13.22 -11.12
C PRO A 324 16.09 -12.43 -11.86
N ALA A 325 15.83 -11.22 -12.37
CA ALA A 325 16.60 -10.62 -13.46
C ALA A 325 17.40 -9.33 -13.13
N GLN A 326 17.79 -9.08 -11.88
CA GLN A 326 18.78 -8.03 -11.56
C GLN A 326 19.97 -8.58 -10.75
N ASP A 327 19.76 -9.51 -9.82
CA ASP A 327 20.83 -10.28 -9.17
C ASP A 327 20.32 -11.68 -8.78
N PRO A 328 20.80 -12.76 -9.43
CA PRO A 328 20.32 -14.13 -9.19
C PRO A 328 20.65 -14.67 -7.79
N GLY A 329 21.53 -14.01 -7.03
CA GLY A 329 21.84 -14.41 -5.67
C GLY A 329 20.71 -14.19 -4.68
N PHE A 330 19.83 -13.22 -4.93
CA PHE A 330 18.71 -12.97 -4.03
C PHE A 330 17.58 -13.96 -4.23
N ARG A 331 17.01 -14.43 -3.13
CA ARG A 331 15.74 -15.17 -3.14
C ARG A 331 14.82 -14.66 -2.05
N LEU A 332 13.54 -14.59 -2.38
CA LEU A 332 12.50 -14.28 -1.41
C LEU A 332 12.45 -15.40 -0.38
N ALA A 333 12.62 -15.04 0.90
CA ALA A 333 12.71 -15.99 2.00
C ALA A 333 11.48 -15.91 2.91
N GLN A 334 10.97 -14.71 3.15
CA GLN A 334 9.86 -14.47 4.08
C GLN A 334 8.98 -13.31 3.63
N ALA A 335 7.73 -13.33 4.08
CA ALA A 335 6.78 -12.24 3.94
C ALA A 335 6.01 -12.11 5.26
N ASN A 336 6.08 -10.94 5.90
CA ASN A 336 5.46 -10.69 7.19
C ASN A 336 4.51 -9.50 7.07
N CYS A 337 3.25 -9.65 7.51
CA CYS A 337 2.25 -8.58 7.45
C CYS A 337 1.77 -8.13 8.83
N SER A 338 1.39 -6.86 8.93
CA SER A 338 0.76 -6.23 10.09
C SER A 338 -0.34 -5.25 9.64
N GLY A 339 -1.23 -4.87 10.57
CA GLY A 339 -2.36 -3.97 10.25
C GLY A 339 -3.48 -4.62 9.44
N GLY A 340 -3.34 -5.91 9.11
CA GLY A 340 -4.27 -6.66 8.27
C GLY A 340 -3.54 -7.72 7.46
N GLY A 341 -4.31 -8.56 6.78
CA GLY A 341 -3.81 -9.56 5.84
C GLY A 341 -2.89 -10.66 6.39
N THR A 342 -2.63 -11.66 5.55
CA THR A 342 -1.68 -12.74 5.80
C THR A 342 -0.89 -13.02 4.55
N ALA A 343 0.42 -13.27 4.71
CA ALA A 343 1.31 -13.57 3.60
C ALA A 343 1.89 -14.98 3.68
N THR A 344 2.12 -15.57 2.51
CA THR A 344 2.85 -16.82 2.32
C THR A 344 3.87 -16.64 1.20
N VAL A 345 4.97 -17.41 1.24
CA VAL A 345 6.03 -17.36 0.25
C VAL A 345 6.19 -18.71 -0.43
N ASP A 346 6.21 -18.71 -1.75
CA ASP A 346 6.72 -19.80 -2.57
C ASP A 346 8.12 -19.44 -3.07
N THR A 347 9.13 -20.10 -2.49
CA THR A 347 10.54 -19.88 -2.82
C THR A 347 10.94 -20.49 -4.17
N ALA A 348 10.14 -21.39 -4.73
CA ALA A 348 10.43 -21.99 -6.04
C ALA A 348 10.08 -21.01 -7.17
N THR A 349 9.04 -20.20 -6.99
CA THR A 349 8.58 -19.19 -7.96
C THR A 349 8.89 -17.75 -7.55
N ASN A 350 9.63 -17.55 -6.44
CA ASN A 350 9.88 -16.23 -5.83
C ASN A 350 8.60 -15.39 -5.70
N THR A 351 7.53 -16.03 -5.23
CA THR A 351 6.20 -15.41 -5.16
C THR A 351 5.76 -15.24 -3.72
N ALA A 352 5.39 -14.02 -3.33
CA ALA A 352 4.59 -13.78 -2.13
C ALA A 352 3.11 -13.73 -2.50
N THR A 353 2.27 -14.43 -1.74
CA THR A 353 0.81 -14.35 -1.86
C THR A 353 0.25 -13.73 -0.59
N ILE A 354 -0.46 -12.60 -0.72
CA ILE A 354 -1.02 -11.83 0.38
C ILE A 354 -2.54 -11.86 0.26
N THR A 355 -3.24 -12.22 1.34
CA THR A 355 -4.71 -12.32 1.39
C THR A 355 -5.27 -11.51 2.54
N GLY A 356 -6.57 -11.22 2.53
CA GLY A 356 -7.26 -10.56 3.65
C GLY A 356 -6.94 -9.07 3.79
N ILE A 357 -6.62 -8.40 2.67
CA ILE A 357 -6.47 -6.94 2.63
C ILE A 357 -7.86 -6.33 2.45
N THR A 358 -8.30 -5.54 3.43
CA THR A 358 -9.63 -4.92 3.44
C THR A 358 -9.53 -3.40 3.52
N ALA A 359 -10.59 -2.69 3.13
CA ALA A 359 -10.67 -1.25 3.31
C ALA A 359 -10.61 -0.88 4.80
N ALA A 360 -9.62 -0.07 5.17
CA ALA A 360 -9.40 0.40 6.53
C ALA A 360 -8.78 1.80 6.51
N ALA A 361 -8.79 2.47 7.66
CA ALA A 361 -8.17 3.79 7.80
C ALA A 361 -6.63 3.72 7.71
N ALA A 362 -6.02 2.61 8.14
CA ALA A 362 -4.60 2.36 8.02
C ALA A 362 -4.34 1.27 6.96
N PRO A 363 -3.25 1.37 6.17
CA PRO A 363 -2.92 0.36 5.19
C PRO A 363 -2.47 -0.94 5.86
N THR A 364 -2.68 -2.06 5.17
CA THR A 364 -1.99 -3.32 5.51
C THR A 364 -0.52 -3.18 5.16
N ILE A 365 0.40 -3.48 6.06
CA ILE A 365 1.84 -3.37 5.83
C ILE A 365 2.41 -4.77 5.67
N CYS A 366 3.11 -5.06 4.57
CA CYS A 366 3.77 -6.34 4.37
C CYS A 366 5.24 -6.13 3.99
N THR A 367 6.15 -6.73 4.76
CA THR A 367 7.59 -6.74 4.49
C THR A 367 8.00 -8.03 3.81
N LEU A 368 8.46 -7.93 2.57
CA LEU A 368 9.11 -9.01 1.83
C LEU A 368 10.61 -9.00 2.14
N VAL A 369 11.13 -10.16 2.55
CA VAL A 369 12.51 -10.30 3.01
C VAL A 369 13.25 -11.25 2.08
N ASN A 370 14.38 -10.79 1.55
CA ASN A 370 15.28 -11.64 0.77
C ASN A 370 16.53 -11.99 1.54
N ASP A 371 16.99 -13.21 1.29
CA ASP A 371 18.33 -13.67 1.62
C ASP A 371 19.19 -13.74 0.36
N TYR A 372 20.51 -13.79 0.55
CA TYR A 372 21.49 -13.92 -0.53
C TYR A 372 22.17 -15.28 -0.49
N PHE A 373 22.13 -15.99 -1.61
CA PHE A 373 22.58 -17.37 -1.73
C PHE A 373 23.84 -17.45 -2.59
N VAL A 374 24.90 -17.98 -2.00
CA VAL A 374 26.20 -18.19 -2.64
C VAL A 374 26.72 -19.58 -2.27
N ASP A 375 27.51 -20.20 -3.14
CA ASP A 375 28.10 -21.52 -2.91
C ASP A 375 29.53 -21.52 -3.48
N MET A 376 30.53 -21.52 -2.60
CA MET A 376 31.93 -21.42 -2.96
C MET A 376 32.62 -22.77 -2.74
N ALA A 377 33.34 -23.24 -3.75
CA ALA A 377 34.17 -24.43 -3.70
C ALA A 377 35.65 -24.08 -3.94
N ILE A 378 36.54 -24.85 -3.31
CA ILE A 378 37.98 -24.81 -3.59
C ILE A 378 38.50 -26.24 -3.74
N GLU A 379 39.17 -26.52 -4.86
CA GLU A 379 39.85 -27.78 -5.12
C GLU A 379 41.36 -27.56 -5.16
N LYS A 380 42.12 -28.37 -4.42
CA LYS A 380 43.58 -28.32 -4.38
C LYS A 380 44.16 -29.58 -5.03
N THR A 381 45.00 -29.40 -6.04
CA THR A 381 45.72 -30.49 -6.71
C THR A 381 47.22 -30.22 -6.71
N SER A 382 48.03 -31.27 -6.83
CA SER A 382 49.48 -31.19 -6.99
C SER A 382 49.91 -31.93 -8.26
N ASN A 383 50.95 -31.42 -8.90
CA ASN A 383 51.60 -32.08 -10.02
C ASN A 383 53.13 -32.15 -9.78
N PRO A 384 53.73 -33.36 -9.77
CA PRO A 384 53.09 -34.67 -9.89
C PRO A 384 52.16 -35.04 -8.71
N PRO A 385 51.14 -35.89 -8.92
CA PRO A 385 50.38 -36.49 -7.82
C PRO A 385 51.25 -37.51 -7.07
N GLY A 386 50.97 -37.71 -5.77
CA GLY A 386 51.79 -38.57 -4.91
C GLY A 386 51.78 -40.07 -5.28
N PRO A 387 52.69 -40.88 -4.72
CA PRO A 387 53.81 -40.53 -3.83
C PRO A 387 55.01 -39.91 -4.58
N VAL A 388 55.71 -38.99 -3.93
CA VAL A 388 56.86 -38.25 -4.48
C VAL A 388 58.10 -38.37 -3.58
N THR A 389 59.29 -38.25 -4.15
CA THR A 389 60.56 -38.36 -3.42
C THR A 389 61.07 -37.00 -2.94
N PRO A 390 61.91 -36.95 -1.89
CA PRO A 390 62.63 -35.74 -1.51
C PRO A 390 63.32 -35.06 -2.70
N GLY A 391 63.32 -33.73 -2.72
CA GLY A 391 63.83 -32.90 -3.82
C GLY A 391 62.87 -32.72 -5.00
N THR A 392 61.69 -33.37 -5.01
CA THR A 392 60.70 -33.21 -6.10
C THR A 392 60.05 -31.82 -6.02
N ALA A 393 60.04 -31.08 -7.13
CA ALA A 393 59.24 -29.87 -7.24
C ALA A 393 57.76 -30.22 -7.48
N LEU A 394 56.89 -29.72 -6.61
CA LEU A 394 55.43 -29.86 -6.67
C LEU A 394 54.82 -28.53 -7.08
N GLN A 395 54.13 -28.51 -8.22
CA GLN A 395 53.24 -27.41 -8.57
C GLN A 395 51.87 -27.67 -7.96
N TYR A 396 51.44 -26.79 -7.07
CA TYR A 396 50.10 -26.78 -6.52
C TYR A 396 49.18 -25.92 -7.37
N THR A 397 47.94 -26.37 -7.56
CA THR A 397 46.85 -25.62 -8.19
C THR A 397 45.65 -25.57 -7.25
N LEU A 398 45.20 -24.37 -6.91
CA LEU A 398 43.97 -24.11 -6.19
C LEU A 398 42.92 -23.58 -7.17
N GLN A 399 41.90 -24.36 -7.45
CA GLN A 399 40.76 -23.97 -8.26
C GLN A 399 39.64 -23.47 -7.34
N ILE A 400 39.36 -22.17 -7.37
CA ILE A 400 38.26 -21.54 -6.64
C ILE A 400 37.10 -21.38 -7.61
N THR A 401 35.91 -21.82 -7.22
CA THR A 401 34.70 -21.79 -8.04
C THR A 401 33.52 -21.27 -7.25
N ASN A 402 32.72 -20.41 -7.87
CA ASN A 402 31.40 -20.05 -7.36
C ASN A 402 30.33 -20.90 -8.03
N ASN A 403 29.86 -21.96 -7.36
CA ASN A 403 28.76 -22.81 -7.82
C ASN A 403 27.38 -22.19 -7.55
N GLY A 404 27.32 -21.13 -6.75
CA GLY A 404 26.10 -20.49 -6.33
C GLY A 404 25.56 -19.48 -7.34
N PRO A 405 24.30 -19.06 -7.17
CA PRO A 405 23.69 -18.08 -8.06
C PRO A 405 24.13 -16.65 -7.75
N GLY A 406 24.50 -16.33 -6.51
CA GLY A 406 24.96 -14.99 -6.13
C GLY A 406 26.43 -14.77 -6.44
N SER A 407 26.78 -13.55 -6.83
CA SER A 407 28.18 -13.14 -6.97
C SER A 407 28.86 -12.98 -5.61
N VAL A 408 30.15 -13.31 -5.51
CA VAL A 408 30.93 -13.16 -4.28
C VAL A 408 32.08 -12.20 -4.52
N THR A 409 32.27 -11.26 -3.61
CA THR A 409 33.42 -10.35 -3.59
C THR A 409 34.15 -10.46 -2.26
N GLY A 410 35.47 -10.24 -2.26
CA GLY A 410 36.28 -10.25 -1.04
C GLY A 410 36.56 -11.65 -0.49
N THR A 411 36.42 -12.71 -1.29
CA THR A 411 36.82 -14.07 -0.89
C THR A 411 38.30 -14.09 -0.55
N VAL A 412 38.66 -14.54 0.65
CA VAL A 412 40.07 -14.62 1.07
C VAL A 412 40.57 -16.06 0.94
N VAL A 413 41.58 -16.27 0.10
CA VAL A 413 42.22 -17.58 -0.10
C VAL A 413 43.50 -17.63 0.73
N THR A 414 43.63 -18.67 1.55
CA THR A 414 44.84 -18.96 2.34
C THR A 414 45.27 -20.40 2.09
N ASP A 415 46.58 -20.62 2.11
CA ASP A 415 47.14 -21.96 2.01
C ASP A 415 48.43 -22.02 2.86
N THR A 416 48.45 -22.92 3.83
CA THR A 416 49.62 -23.17 4.68
C THR A 416 50.25 -24.49 4.25
N PRO A 417 51.49 -24.46 3.72
CA PRO A 417 52.23 -25.67 3.40
C PRO A 417 52.36 -26.61 4.59
N ASP A 418 52.22 -27.91 4.33
CA ASP A 418 52.47 -28.95 5.32
C ASP A 418 53.96 -29.07 5.64
N THR A 419 54.28 -29.65 6.80
CA THR A 419 55.67 -29.98 7.18
C THR A 419 56.30 -30.94 6.17
N GLY A 420 57.57 -30.73 5.80
CA GLY A 420 58.26 -31.52 4.76
C GLY A 420 58.15 -30.92 3.35
N LEU A 421 57.64 -29.69 3.23
CA LEU A 421 57.65 -28.90 2.00
C LEU A 421 58.44 -27.60 2.20
N ASP A 422 59.48 -27.40 1.39
CA ASP A 422 60.14 -26.11 1.23
C ASP A 422 59.38 -25.24 0.23
N CYS A 423 58.63 -24.28 0.75
CA CYS A 423 57.85 -23.31 -0.02
C CYS A 423 58.37 -21.89 0.25
N PRO A 424 59.44 -21.42 -0.44
CA PRO A 424 59.99 -20.09 -0.22
C PRO A 424 58.93 -19.00 -0.32
N ALA A 425 58.84 -18.14 0.70
CA ALA A 425 57.81 -17.10 0.81
C ALA A 425 57.84 -16.09 -0.37
N SER A 426 58.99 -15.95 -1.04
CA SER A 426 59.18 -15.12 -2.23
C SER A 426 58.70 -15.77 -3.54
N ASN A 427 58.36 -17.07 -3.54
CA ASN A 427 57.90 -17.74 -4.75
C ASN A 427 56.59 -17.09 -5.24
N PRO A 428 56.46 -16.85 -6.56
CA PRO A 428 55.28 -16.21 -7.12
C PRO A 428 54.07 -17.13 -7.04
N VAL A 429 52.91 -16.54 -6.83
CA VAL A 429 51.60 -17.17 -7.01
C VAL A 429 51.00 -16.61 -8.29
N ALA A 430 50.92 -17.44 -9.32
CA ALA A 430 50.25 -17.04 -10.56
C ALA A 430 48.74 -17.22 -10.41
N ILE A 431 47.98 -16.21 -10.82
CA ILE A 431 46.52 -16.18 -10.71
C ILE A 431 45.94 -15.99 -12.10
N THR A 432 45.02 -16.86 -12.51
CA THR A 432 44.38 -16.83 -13.83
C THR A 432 42.88 -17.14 -13.71
N GLY A 433 42.11 -16.81 -14.75
CA GLY A 433 40.66 -17.04 -14.78
C GLY A 433 39.86 -15.79 -14.45
N ASP A 434 38.69 -15.97 -13.86
CA ASP A 434 37.83 -14.89 -13.38
C ASP A 434 38.30 -14.34 -12.02
N GLY A 435 37.68 -13.27 -11.53
CA GLY A 435 37.89 -12.78 -10.16
C GLY A 435 39.35 -12.49 -9.81
N ILE A 436 40.19 -12.14 -10.80
CA ILE A 436 41.61 -11.87 -10.58
C ILE A 436 41.73 -10.69 -9.61
N PRO A 437 42.45 -10.88 -8.49
CA PRO A 437 42.58 -9.84 -7.48
C PRO A 437 43.44 -8.67 -7.98
N ALA A 438 43.05 -7.46 -7.59
CA ALA A 438 43.80 -6.24 -7.89
C ALA A 438 44.96 -6.05 -6.90
N GLY A 439 46.12 -5.62 -7.39
CA GLY A 439 47.29 -5.31 -6.56
C GLY A 439 48.44 -6.32 -6.59
N GLY A 440 48.47 -7.23 -7.58
CA GLY A 440 49.61 -8.12 -7.81
C GLY A 440 50.90 -7.37 -8.20
N PRO A 441 52.05 -8.07 -8.21
CA PRO A 441 52.22 -9.53 -8.10
C PRO A 441 52.03 -10.08 -6.68
N TYR A 442 51.58 -11.34 -6.57
CA TYR A 442 51.40 -12.05 -5.30
C TYR A 442 52.45 -13.15 -5.12
N THR A 443 52.78 -13.46 -3.87
CA THR A 443 53.73 -14.51 -3.50
C THR A 443 53.15 -15.48 -2.47
N ILE A 444 53.87 -16.57 -2.19
CA ILE A 444 53.50 -17.54 -1.14
C ILE A 444 53.35 -16.84 0.22
N ALA A 445 54.11 -15.78 0.52
CA ALA A 445 53.94 -14.97 1.72
C ALA A 445 52.52 -14.38 1.87
N ASN A 446 51.86 -14.04 0.76
CA ASN A 446 50.48 -13.57 0.79
C ASN A 446 49.51 -14.72 1.11
N LEU A 447 49.71 -15.90 0.52
CA LEU A 447 48.89 -17.10 0.77
C LEU A 447 48.99 -17.62 2.20
N THR A 448 50.20 -17.61 2.78
CA THR A 448 50.45 -18.11 4.14
C THR A 448 50.21 -17.05 5.23
N GLY A 449 50.21 -15.77 4.85
CA GLY A 449 49.97 -14.63 5.74
C GLY A 449 48.49 -14.27 5.84
N ALA A 450 48.15 -13.04 5.41
CA ALA A 450 46.79 -12.51 5.49
C ALA A 450 45.80 -13.15 4.50
N GLY A 451 46.30 -13.92 3.54
CA GLY A 451 45.54 -14.45 2.41
C GLY A 451 45.49 -13.50 1.22
N ILE A 452 45.09 -14.05 0.07
CA ILE A 452 44.85 -13.29 -1.15
C ILE A 452 43.35 -13.01 -1.24
N VAL A 453 42.97 -11.73 -1.25
CA VAL A 453 41.59 -11.28 -1.41
C VAL A 453 41.24 -11.28 -2.89
N MET A 454 40.42 -12.23 -3.33
CA MET A 454 39.97 -12.39 -4.70
C MET A 454 39.09 -11.22 -5.15
N GLY A 455 39.09 -10.94 -6.46
CA GLY A 455 38.09 -10.09 -7.10
C GLY A 455 36.71 -10.75 -7.12
N THR A 456 35.75 -10.08 -7.76
CA THR A 456 34.38 -10.61 -7.85
C THR A 456 34.33 -11.88 -8.69
N LEU A 457 33.76 -12.94 -8.12
CA LEU A 457 33.41 -14.18 -8.81
C LEU A 457 31.88 -14.22 -8.97
N ALA A 458 31.39 -13.99 -10.19
CA ALA A 458 29.99 -14.16 -10.53
C ALA A 458 29.58 -15.63 -10.52
N ALA A 459 28.27 -15.90 -10.66
CA ALA A 459 27.75 -17.27 -10.70
C ALA A 459 28.50 -18.10 -11.76
N THR A 460 28.88 -19.32 -11.39
CA THR A 460 29.61 -20.31 -12.21
C THR A 460 31.05 -19.92 -12.61
N GLN A 461 31.53 -18.75 -12.20
CA GLN A 461 32.90 -18.31 -12.50
C GLN A 461 33.94 -18.99 -11.62
N SER A 462 35.18 -19.04 -12.12
CA SER A 462 36.28 -19.70 -11.42
C SER A 462 37.63 -19.02 -11.61
N ALA A 463 38.47 -19.08 -10.58
CA ALA A 463 39.84 -18.59 -10.57
C ALA A 463 40.81 -19.71 -10.18
N SER A 464 41.99 -19.74 -10.79
CA SER A 464 43.06 -20.69 -10.49
C SER A 464 44.28 -19.97 -9.91
N LEU A 465 44.78 -20.44 -8.77
CA LEU A 465 46.04 -20.00 -8.15
C LEU A 465 47.05 -21.14 -8.25
N THR A 466 48.22 -20.87 -8.83
CA THR A 466 49.30 -21.85 -8.96
C THR A 466 50.60 -21.37 -8.33
N TYR A 467 51.24 -22.23 -7.54
CA TYR A 467 52.53 -21.96 -6.90
C TYR A 467 53.35 -23.25 -6.75
N THR A 468 54.67 -23.12 -6.53
CA THR A 468 55.59 -24.27 -6.49
C THR A 468 56.30 -24.36 -5.14
N CYS A 469 56.42 -25.59 -4.64
CA CYS A 469 57.23 -25.96 -3.49
C CYS A 469 58.12 -27.17 -3.81
N THR A 470 59.08 -27.46 -2.95
CA THR A 470 59.96 -28.64 -3.08
C THR A 470 59.75 -29.57 -1.89
N VAL A 471 59.76 -30.88 -2.09
CA VAL A 471 59.72 -31.86 -0.98
C VAL A 471 61.07 -31.88 -0.27
N GLU A 472 61.07 -31.81 1.06
CA GLU A 472 62.30 -31.88 1.89
C GLU A 472 62.91 -33.29 1.96
#